data_AF-A0A9P7G324-F1
#
_entry.id   AF-A0A9P7G324-F1
#
_cell.length_a   1.000
_cell.length_b   1.000
_cell.length_c   1.000
_cell.angle_alpha   90.00
_cell.angle_beta   90.00
_cell.angle_gamma   90.00
#
_symmetry.space_group_name_H-M   'P 1'
#
loop_
_entity.id
_entity.type
_entity.pdbx_description
1 polymer ?
#
loop_
_entity_poly.entity_id
_entity_poly.type
_entity_poly.pdbx_seq_one_letter_code
_entity_poly.pdbx_strand_id
1 'polypeptide(L)'
;HTNVDGAQFAIDTYTVELFASMMPSLTSQAEAAEKMKAAGAKLLDQIGPAILLTHSQSGQYGWALADTRPSNVKAIVALEPAGPPFTNAVFPSTTSARQYGLTDIPVTYDPPINSPDDITRVVVSSEPLYTCFLQASPPRKLINLAHTGPFHSIHRWCDA
;
A
#
# COMPACT_ATOMS: atom_id res chain seq x y z
N HIS A 1 1.76 2.33 34.57
CA HIS A 1 3.20 2.46 34.85
C HIS A 1 3.92 1.27 34.24
N THR A 2 4.61 1.45 33.11
CA THR A 2 5.47 0.43 32.50
C THR A 2 6.84 1.07 32.28
N ASN A 3 7.75 0.81 33.23
CA ASN A 3 9.17 1.14 33.13
C ASN A 3 9.87 -0.01 32.42
N VAL A 4 10.64 0.31 31.39
CA VAL A 4 11.76 -0.50 30.90
C VAL A 4 13.00 0.40 30.94
N ASP A 5 13.96 0.00 31.76
CA ASP A 5 15.34 0.45 31.91
C ASP A 5 15.73 1.80 31.28
N GLY A 6 15.67 2.85 32.10
CA GLY A 6 16.53 4.03 31.97
C GLY A 6 16.12 5.12 30.98
N ALA A 7 15.15 4.89 30.10
CA ALA A 7 14.57 5.93 29.25
C ALA A 7 13.15 6.26 29.71
N GLN A 8 13.00 7.20 30.64
CA GLN A 8 11.71 7.88 30.83
C GLN A 8 11.51 8.83 29.66
N PHE A 9 10.76 8.39 28.64
CA PHE A 9 10.17 9.34 27.70
C PHE A 9 9.31 10.29 28.53
N ALA A 10 9.63 11.58 28.51
CA ALA A 10 8.77 12.58 29.11
C ALA A 10 7.41 12.51 28.40
N ILE A 11 6.38 12.05 29.11
CA ILE A 11 5.01 12.05 28.59
C ILE A 11 4.53 13.51 28.66
N ASP A 12 4.81 14.26 27.61
CA ASP A 12 4.31 15.61 27.43
C ASP A 12 2.90 15.61 26.81
N THR A 13 2.28 16.78 26.73
CA THR A 13 0.92 16.93 26.18
C THR A 13 0.85 16.43 24.72
N TYR A 14 1.88 16.68 23.92
CA TYR A 14 1.91 16.22 22.51
C TYR A 14 1.95 14.70 22.40
N THR A 15 2.70 14.04 23.30
CA THR A 15 2.77 12.58 23.38
C THR A 15 1.39 12.01 23.72
N VAL A 16 0.69 12.61 24.69
CA VAL A 16 -0.68 12.20 25.05
C VAL A 16 -1.65 12.40 23.89
N GLU A 17 -1.61 13.55 23.21
CA GLU A 17 -2.46 13.84 22.06
C GLU A 17 -2.20 12.87 20.90
N LEU A 18 -0.94 12.54 20.63
CA LEU A 18 -0.57 11.56 19.62
C LEU A 18 -1.20 10.19 19.92
N PHE A 19 -1.01 9.66 21.13
CA PHE A 19 -1.58 8.36 21.50
C PHE A 19 -3.10 8.38 21.54
N ALA A 20 -3.72 9.50 21.94
CA ALA A 20 -5.17 9.67 21.93
C ALA A 20 -5.76 9.71 20.50
N SER A 21 -4.97 10.06 19.49
CA SER A 21 -5.41 10.05 18.08
C SER A 21 -5.39 8.66 17.44
N MET A 22 -4.77 7.66 18.08
CA MET A 22 -4.66 6.31 17.55
C MET A 22 -5.96 5.53 17.76
N MET A 23 -6.39 4.82 16.72
CA MET A 23 -7.59 3.98 16.75
C MET A 23 -7.24 2.53 16.41
N PRO A 24 -8.00 1.54 16.91
CA PRO A 24 -7.82 0.15 16.50
C PRO A 24 -7.98 -0.02 14.98
N SER A 25 -7.12 -0.85 14.39
CA SER A 25 -7.23 -1.25 12.99
C SER A 25 -7.86 -2.64 12.84
N LEU A 26 -8.38 -2.93 11.65
CA LEU A 26 -8.81 -4.29 11.30
C LEU A 26 -7.58 -5.20 11.20
N THR A 27 -7.72 -6.45 11.66
CA THR A 27 -6.66 -7.45 11.57
C THR A 27 -6.42 -7.91 10.12
N SER A 28 -7.48 -7.96 9.31
CA SER A 28 -7.40 -8.38 7.90
C SER A 28 -7.12 -7.18 7.00
N GLN A 29 -5.95 -7.19 6.36
CA GLN A 29 -5.55 -6.19 5.39
C GLN A 29 -6.46 -6.18 4.15
N ALA A 30 -6.85 -7.37 3.67
CA ALA A 30 -7.75 -7.51 2.55
C ALA A 30 -9.15 -6.97 2.89
N GLU A 31 -9.65 -7.22 4.10
CA GLU A 31 -10.93 -6.67 4.54
C GLU A 31 -10.88 -5.13 4.62
N ALA A 32 -9.81 -4.57 5.20
CA ALA A 32 -9.61 -3.13 5.24
C ALA A 32 -9.56 -2.52 3.83
N ALA A 33 -8.83 -3.17 2.91
CA ALA A 33 -8.71 -2.73 1.53
C ALA A 33 -10.05 -2.75 0.79
N GLU A 34 -10.86 -3.81 0.93
CA GLU A 34 -12.20 -3.85 0.29
C GLU A 34 -13.14 -2.78 0.84
N LYS A 35 -13.17 -2.57 2.16
CA LYS A 35 -13.98 -1.50 2.77
C LYS A 35 -13.52 -0.12 2.31
N MET A 36 -12.21 0.10 2.24
CA MET A 36 -11.65 1.37 1.77
C MET A 36 -11.91 1.60 0.29
N LYS A 37 -11.79 0.57 -0.55
CA LYS A 37 -12.15 0.63 -1.97
C LYS A 37 -13.62 1.01 -2.14
N ALA A 38 -14.53 0.35 -1.42
CA ALA A 38 -15.96 0.63 -1.51
C ALA A 38 -16.32 2.06 -1.08
N ALA A 39 -15.82 2.51 0.09
CA ALA A 39 -16.09 3.84 0.61
C ALA A 39 -15.41 4.94 -0.24
N GLY A 40 -14.14 4.74 -0.59
CA GLY A 40 -13.35 5.69 -1.36
C GLY A 40 -13.84 5.85 -2.80
N ALA A 41 -14.28 4.77 -3.46
CA ALA A 41 -14.87 4.85 -4.79
C ALA A 41 -16.16 5.69 -4.76
N LYS A 42 -17.02 5.48 -3.76
CA LYS A 42 -18.24 6.27 -3.58
C LYS A 42 -17.92 7.75 -3.30
N LEU A 43 -16.88 8.03 -2.51
CA LEU A 43 -16.43 9.40 -2.28
C LEU A 43 -15.94 10.05 -3.57
N LEU A 44 -15.12 9.36 -4.36
CA LEU A 44 -14.63 9.85 -5.67
C LEU A 44 -15.78 10.10 -6.64
N ASP A 45 -16.82 9.27 -6.63
CA ASP A 45 -18.01 9.49 -7.45
C ASP A 45 -18.77 10.76 -7.05
N GLN A 46 -18.70 11.17 -5.79
CA GLN A 46 -19.36 12.38 -5.27
C GLN A 46 -18.54 13.65 -5.52
N ILE A 47 -17.23 13.60 -5.29
CA ILE A 47 -16.36 14.78 -5.38
C ILE A 47 -15.77 15.00 -6.77
N GLY A 48 -15.82 13.98 -7.63
CA GLY A 48 -15.21 13.99 -8.95
C GLY A 48 -13.69 13.77 -8.91
N PRO A 49 -12.97 14.26 -9.93
CA PRO A 49 -11.53 14.06 -10.04
C PRO A 49 -10.69 14.59 -8.87
N ALA A 50 -9.75 13.78 -8.37
CA ALA A 50 -8.91 14.12 -7.23
C ALA A 50 -7.48 13.55 -7.34
N ILE A 51 -6.58 14.13 -6.55
CA ILE A 51 -5.25 13.56 -6.24
C ILE A 51 -5.35 12.84 -4.90
N LEU A 52 -4.89 11.60 -4.84
CA LEU A 52 -4.89 10.82 -3.60
C LEU A 52 -3.54 10.99 -2.89
N LEU A 53 -3.57 11.44 -1.65
CA LEU A 53 -2.42 11.40 -0.74
C LEU A 53 -2.58 10.18 0.17
N THR A 54 -1.63 9.25 0.11
CA THR A 54 -1.59 8.07 0.95
C THR A 54 -0.35 8.07 1.82
N HIS A 55 -0.43 7.43 2.99
CA HIS A 55 0.67 7.31 3.93
C HIS A 55 0.75 5.88 4.49
N SER A 56 1.97 5.33 4.58
CA SER A 56 2.24 4.03 5.21
C SER A 56 1.35 2.91 4.63
N GLN A 57 0.62 2.19 5.48
CA GLN A 57 -0.28 1.10 5.10
C GLN A 57 -1.29 1.50 4.02
N SER A 58 -1.74 2.75 3.99
CA SER A 58 -2.74 3.20 3.01
C SER A 58 -2.23 3.34 1.59
N GLY A 59 -0.91 3.21 1.37
CA GLY A 59 -0.29 3.22 0.04
C GLY A 59 -1.03 2.30 -0.93
N GLN A 60 -1.35 1.08 -0.49
CA GLN A 60 -2.05 0.10 -1.33
C GLN A 60 -3.49 0.50 -1.69
N TYR A 61 -4.16 1.29 -0.86
CA TYR A 61 -5.54 1.71 -1.12
C TYR A 61 -5.60 2.69 -2.28
N GLY A 62 -4.56 3.54 -2.44
CA GLY A 62 -4.44 4.43 -3.59
C GLY A 62 -4.47 3.65 -4.91
N TRP A 63 -3.68 2.58 -5.02
CA TRP A 63 -3.64 1.74 -6.23
C TRP A 63 -4.98 1.07 -6.51
N ALA A 64 -5.63 0.50 -5.50
CA ALA A 64 -6.94 -0.12 -5.67
C ALA A 64 -8.02 0.89 -6.11
N LEU A 65 -8.00 2.11 -5.56
CA LEU A 65 -8.93 3.17 -5.92
C LEU A 65 -8.68 3.69 -7.34
N ALA A 66 -7.42 3.85 -7.75
CA ALA A 66 -7.08 4.21 -9.12
C ALA A 66 -7.49 3.12 -10.12
N ASP A 67 -7.34 1.84 -9.77
CA ASP A 67 -7.83 0.74 -10.61
C ASP A 67 -9.37 0.76 -10.75
N THR A 68 -10.06 1.10 -9.65
CA THR A 68 -11.53 1.11 -9.56
C THR A 68 -12.17 2.36 -10.20
N ARG A 69 -11.47 3.50 -10.17
CA ARG A 69 -11.91 4.81 -10.69
C ARG A 69 -10.79 5.52 -11.47
N PRO A 70 -10.31 4.93 -12.58
CA PRO A 70 -9.14 5.44 -13.30
C PRO A 70 -9.35 6.84 -13.90
N SER A 71 -10.59 7.23 -14.18
CA SER A 71 -10.93 8.57 -14.67
C SER A 71 -10.95 9.64 -13.57
N ASN A 72 -11.18 9.26 -12.31
CA ASN A 72 -11.30 10.19 -11.20
C ASN A 72 -9.98 10.33 -10.42
N VAL A 73 -9.14 9.32 -10.36
CA VAL A 73 -7.82 9.46 -9.73
C VAL A 73 -6.82 10.06 -10.71
N LYS A 74 -6.39 11.30 -10.46
CA LYS A 74 -5.48 12.05 -11.34
C LYS A 74 -4.01 11.82 -11.04
N ALA A 75 -3.67 11.60 -9.78
CA ALA A 75 -2.34 11.24 -9.33
C ALA A 75 -2.42 10.58 -7.95
N ILE A 76 -1.35 9.89 -7.57
CA ILE A 76 -1.16 9.35 -6.23
C ILE A 76 0.18 9.84 -5.70
N VAL A 77 0.14 10.49 -4.54
CA VAL A 77 1.32 10.86 -3.75
C VAL A 77 1.39 9.88 -2.57
N ALA A 78 2.37 8.99 -2.60
CA ALA A 78 2.54 7.96 -1.59
C ALA A 78 3.70 8.34 -0.65
N LEU A 79 3.34 8.72 0.58
CA LEU A 79 4.27 9.04 1.66
C LEU A 79 4.67 7.73 2.34
N GLU A 80 5.91 7.29 2.12
CA GLU A 80 6.48 6.10 2.75
C GLU A 80 5.54 4.87 2.72
N PRO A 81 5.05 4.45 1.54
CA PRO A 81 4.05 3.39 1.47
C PRO A 81 4.60 2.06 2.00
N ALA A 82 3.75 1.30 2.66
CA ALA A 82 4.07 -0.05 3.10
C ALA A 82 4.53 -0.90 1.90
N GLY A 83 5.65 -1.58 2.06
CA GLY A 83 6.25 -2.38 1.00
C GLY A 83 7.39 -3.25 1.52
N PRO A 84 8.18 -3.86 0.61
CA PRO A 84 8.04 -3.84 -0.86
C PRO A 84 6.75 -4.51 -1.41
N PRO A 85 6.55 -4.55 -2.74
CA PRO A 85 5.59 -5.47 -3.36
C PRO A 85 5.76 -6.89 -2.82
N PHE A 86 4.64 -7.61 -2.64
CA PHE A 86 4.57 -9.01 -2.19
C PHE A 86 5.02 -9.32 -0.75
N THR A 87 5.66 -8.40 -0.01
CA THR A 87 6.16 -8.67 1.35
C THR A 87 6.24 -7.41 2.20
N ASN A 88 6.05 -7.50 3.52
CA ASN A 88 6.28 -6.39 4.44
C ASN A 88 7.75 -6.35 4.86
N ALA A 89 8.42 -5.20 4.73
CA ALA A 89 9.76 -5.03 5.27
C ALA A 89 9.77 -4.76 6.79
N VAL A 90 8.75 -4.06 7.29
CA VAL A 90 8.79 -3.47 8.64
C VAL A 90 7.75 -4.06 9.60
N PHE A 91 6.47 -4.15 9.19
CA PHE A 91 5.36 -4.44 10.11
C PHE A 91 4.37 -5.49 9.58
N PRO A 92 4.38 -6.74 10.09
CA PRO A 92 5.56 -7.41 10.63
C PRO A 92 6.60 -7.67 9.52
N SER A 93 7.88 -7.62 9.84
CA SER A 93 8.95 -7.80 8.85
C SER A 93 8.92 -9.18 8.20
N THR A 94 9.31 -9.22 6.93
CA THR A 94 9.46 -10.40 6.06
C THR A 94 8.22 -11.28 5.87
N THR A 95 7.02 -10.77 6.21
CA THR A 95 5.77 -11.51 5.99
C THR A 95 5.15 -11.24 4.63
N SER A 96 4.58 -12.27 4.01
CA SER A 96 3.78 -12.14 2.78
C SER A 96 2.69 -11.08 2.93
N ALA A 97 2.57 -10.20 1.94
CA ALA A 97 1.59 -9.13 1.88
C ALA A 97 1.35 -8.75 0.42
N ARG A 98 0.30 -7.99 0.11
CA ARG A 98 0.04 -7.45 -1.23
C ARG A 98 0.15 -8.52 -2.32
N GLN A 99 -0.61 -9.61 -2.14
CA GLN A 99 -0.53 -10.79 -2.99
C GLN A 99 -0.77 -10.50 -4.49
N TYR A 100 -1.50 -9.43 -4.82
CA TYR A 100 -1.71 -8.91 -6.18
C TYR A 100 -0.66 -7.86 -6.56
N GLY A 101 0.59 -8.04 -6.13
CA GLY A 101 1.73 -7.15 -6.39
C GLY A 101 1.75 -5.90 -5.52
N LEU A 102 0.89 -4.93 -5.84
CA LEU A 102 0.84 -3.64 -5.14
C LEU A 102 -0.27 -3.59 -4.08
N THR A 103 -1.19 -4.56 -4.09
CA THR A 103 -2.43 -4.54 -3.29
C THR A 103 -2.76 -5.91 -2.70
N ASP A 104 -3.44 -5.91 -1.56
CA ASP A 104 -3.95 -7.14 -0.89
C ASP A 104 -5.22 -7.71 -1.56
N ILE A 105 -5.86 -6.93 -2.44
CA ILE A 105 -7.11 -7.27 -3.14
C ILE A 105 -6.91 -7.24 -4.66
N PRO A 106 -7.77 -7.90 -5.47
CA PRO A 106 -7.59 -7.93 -6.92
C PRO A 106 -7.54 -6.52 -7.56
N VAL A 107 -6.66 -6.37 -8.54
CA VAL A 107 -6.57 -5.23 -9.47
C VAL A 107 -6.51 -5.74 -10.91
N THR A 108 -6.80 -4.88 -11.88
CA THR A 108 -7.04 -5.30 -13.27
C THR A 108 -5.73 -5.46 -14.04
N TYR A 109 -5.40 -6.71 -14.36
CA TYR A 109 -4.23 -7.08 -15.15
C TYR A 109 -4.57 -7.39 -16.62
N ASP A 110 -3.60 -7.14 -17.51
CA ASP A 110 -3.56 -7.63 -18.89
C ASP A 110 -2.22 -8.34 -19.18
N PRO A 111 -2.21 -9.63 -19.53
CA PRO A 111 -3.37 -10.53 -19.58
C PRO A 111 -4.01 -10.75 -18.20
N PRO A 112 -5.32 -11.07 -18.13
CA PRO A 112 -6.03 -11.23 -16.87
C PRO A 112 -5.46 -12.39 -16.02
N ILE A 113 -5.63 -12.26 -14.71
CA ILE A 113 -5.31 -13.29 -13.71
C ILE A 113 -6.60 -13.77 -13.04
N ASN A 114 -6.64 -15.04 -12.68
CA ASN A 114 -7.71 -15.64 -11.89
C ASN A 114 -7.36 -15.63 -10.39
N SER A 115 -6.07 -15.70 -10.07
CA SER A 115 -5.57 -15.73 -8.69
C SER A 115 -4.22 -15.02 -8.56
N PRO A 116 -3.79 -14.66 -7.32
CA PRO A 116 -2.46 -14.12 -7.06
C PRO A 116 -1.31 -15.02 -7.54
N ASP A 117 -1.52 -16.33 -7.63
CA ASP A 117 -0.51 -17.31 -8.02
C ASP A 117 -0.18 -17.25 -9.52
N ASP A 118 -1.04 -16.60 -10.32
CA ASP A 118 -0.79 -16.33 -11.75
C ASP A 118 0.28 -15.25 -11.97
N ILE A 119 0.74 -14.61 -10.90
CA ILE A 119 1.83 -13.62 -10.90
C ILE A 119 3.13 -14.32 -10.52
N THR A 120 3.92 -14.70 -11.52
CA THR A 120 5.27 -15.22 -11.28
C THR A 120 6.18 -14.09 -10.80
N ARG A 121 6.88 -14.33 -9.69
CA ARG A 121 7.76 -13.36 -9.03
C ARG A 121 9.22 -13.73 -9.25
N VAL A 122 10.07 -12.74 -9.42
CA VAL A 122 11.54 -12.88 -9.43
C VAL A 122 12.14 -11.99 -8.38
N VAL A 123 13.15 -12.49 -7.68
CA VAL A 123 13.97 -11.68 -6.77
C VAL A 123 14.85 -10.77 -7.62
N VAL A 124 14.77 -9.47 -7.39
CA VAL A 124 15.59 -8.48 -8.12
C VAL A 124 16.69 -7.88 -7.26
N SER A 125 16.48 -7.83 -5.95
CA SER A 125 17.50 -7.51 -4.96
C SER A 125 17.13 -8.13 -3.61
N SER A 126 18.13 -8.33 -2.77
CA SER A 126 17.93 -8.82 -1.41
C SER A 126 18.86 -8.08 -0.47
N GLU A 127 18.27 -7.33 0.44
CA GLU A 127 18.94 -6.59 1.50
C GLU A 127 18.76 -7.34 2.84
N PRO A 128 19.56 -7.02 3.88
CA PRO A 128 19.44 -7.68 5.18
C PRO A 128 18.03 -7.59 5.81
N LEU A 129 17.27 -6.54 5.49
CA LEU A 129 15.96 -6.27 6.09
C LEU A 129 14.77 -6.68 5.20
N TYR A 130 14.97 -6.80 3.89
CA TYR A 130 13.88 -7.13 2.97
C TYR A 130 14.40 -7.70 1.65
N THR A 131 13.55 -8.49 1.00
CA THR A 131 13.77 -8.98 -0.35
C THR A 131 12.79 -8.31 -1.30
N CYS A 132 13.29 -7.83 -2.43
CA CYS A 132 12.50 -7.18 -3.44
C CYS A 132 12.10 -8.17 -4.54
N PHE A 133 10.78 -8.27 -4.75
CA PHE A 133 10.17 -9.11 -5.76
C PHE A 133 9.53 -8.26 -6.84
N LEU A 134 9.83 -8.54 -8.11
CA LEU A 134 9.11 -8.00 -9.27
C LEU A 134 8.45 -9.13 -10.06
N GLN A 135 7.55 -8.79 -10.99
CA GLN A 135 6.99 -9.77 -11.92
C GLN A 135 8.08 -10.31 -12.85
N ALA A 136 8.06 -11.61 -13.12
CA ALA A 136 8.89 -12.22 -14.16
C ALA A 136 8.57 -11.63 -15.54
N SER A 137 9.55 -11.68 -16.46
CA SER A 137 9.34 -11.23 -17.84
C SER A 137 8.61 -12.29 -18.68
N PRO A 138 7.63 -11.92 -19.53
CA PRO A 138 7.05 -10.59 -19.67
C PRO A 138 6.06 -10.27 -18.52
N PRO A 139 6.13 -9.08 -17.90
CA PRO A 139 5.24 -8.74 -16.80
C PRO A 139 3.82 -8.46 -17.30
N ARG A 140 2.82 -8.80 -16.49
CA ARG A 140 1.42 -8.40 -16.74
C ARG A 140 1.25 -6.92 -16.44
N LYS A 141 0.45 -6.23 -17.26
CA LYS A 141 0.24 -4.78 -17.17
C LYS A 141 -0.96 -4.47 -16.27
N LEU A 142 -0.83 -3.46 -15.42
CA LEU A 142 -1.93 -2.91 -14.63
C LEU A 142 -2.65 -1.83 -15.48
N ILE A 143 -3.62 -2.25 -16.29
CA ILE A 143 -4.14 -1.41 -17.39
C ILE A 143 -4.87 -0.16 -16.92
N ASN A 144 -5.58 -0.22 -15.79
CA ASN A 144 -6.30 0.94 -15.27
C ASN A 144 -5.35 1.92 -14.55
N LEU A 145 -4.19 1.45 -14.11
CA LEU A 145 -3.16 2.30 -13.49
C LEU A 145 -2.27 2.99 -14.54
N ALA A 146 -2.18 2.46 -15.75
CA ALA A 146 -1.36 3.03 -16.83
C ALA A 146 -1.80 4.45 -17.24
N HIS A 147 -3.04 4.84 -16.93
CA HIS A 147 -3.60 6.15 -17.23
C HIS A 147 -3.59 7.13 -16.04
N THR A 148 -3.24 6.66 -14.84
CA THR A 148 -3.10 7.55 -13.69
C THR A 148 -1.88 8.43 -13.93
N GLY A 149 -1.98 9.73 -13.62
CA GLY A 149 -0.86 10.67 -13.74
C GLY A 149 0.34 10.27 -12.86
N PRO A 150 1.40 11.09 -12.82
CA PRO A 150 2.69 10.69 -12.24
C PRO A 150 2.53 10.10 -10.84
N PHE A 151 3.06 8.89 -10.66
CA PHE A 151 3.19 8.26 -9.35
C PHE A 151 4.42 8.82 -8.66
N HIS A 152 4.21 9.56 -7.59
CA HIS A 152 5.30 10.04 -6.75
C HIS A 152 5.27 9.29 -5.42
N SER A 153 6.18 8.32 -5.29
CA SER A 153 6.49 7.71 -4.00
C SER A 153 7.76 8.32 -3.47
N ILE A 154 7.70 8.88 -2.26
CA ILE A 154 8.89 9.45 -1.59
C ILE A 154 9.89 8.34 -1.24
N HIS A 155 9.40 7.13 -0.99
CA HIS A 155 10.22 5.94 -0.76
C HIS A 155 9.98 4.90 -1.85
N ARG A 156 11.04 4.36 -2.45
CA ARG A 156 10.96 3.36 -3.52
C ARG A 156 11.72 2.11 -3.12
N TRP A 157 10.97 1.04 -2.83
CA TRP A 157 11.53 -0.17 -2.24
C TRP A 157 12.42 -0.98 -3.18
N CYS A 158 12.02 -1.12 -4.45
CA CYS A 158 12.63 -2.04 -5.41
C CYS A 158 13.16 -1.33 -6.66
N ASP A 159 13.56 -0.07 -6.51
CA ASP A 159 14.31 0.62 -7.54
C ASP A 159 15.74 0.04 -7.58
N ALA A 160 16.22 -0.25 -8.79
CA ALA A 160 17.64 -0.43 -9.07
C ALA A 160 18.28 0.94 -9.28
#